data_AF-A0A8X6IJ55-F1
#
_entry.id   AF-A0A8X6IJ55-F1
#
_cell.length_a   1.000
_cell.length_b   1.000
_cell.length_c   1.000
_cell.angle_alpha   90.00
_cell.angle_beta   90.00
_cell.angle_gamma   90.00
#
_symmetry.space_group_name_H-M   'P 1'
#
loop_
_entity.id
_entity.type
_entity.pdbx_description
1 polymer ?
#
loop_
_entity_poly.entity_id
_entity_poly.type
_entity_poly.pdbx_seq_one_letter_code
_entity_poly.pdbx_strand_id
1 'polypeptide(L)'
;MMKKLKKRQNCLRENSKKLSRMTVAKLQQKENLRASSNIALIPQNWSLRREYSQDKRGRERLAWELPDFIKRIGVVKVRQLLRERENRKTKKVMIRKWGRLKLRSRISKTSKVRF
;
A
#
# COMPACT_ATOMS: atom_id res chain seq x y z
N MET A 1 -15.96 -27.47 -8.16
CA MET A 1 -16.69 -26.18 -8.26
C MET A 1 -17.84 -26.01 -7.25
N MET A 2 -18.74 -26.99 -7.10
CA MET A 2 -20.00 -26.84 -6.35
C MET A 2 -19.87 -26.53 -4.84
N LYS A 3 -18.81 -27.02 -4.17
CA LYS A 3 -18.59 -26.76 -2.73
C LYS A 3 -18.34 -25.26 -2.41
N LYS A 4 -17.72 -24.52 -3.33
CA LYS A 4 -17.38 -23.09 -3.16
C LYS A 4 -18.61 -22.19 -3.30
N LEU A 5 -19.50 -22.54 -4.23
CA LEU A 5 -20.82 -21.92 -4.45
C LEU A 5 -21.75 -22.16 -3.26
N LYS A 6 -21.83 -23.41 -2.77
CA LYS A 6 -22.64 -23.76 -1.60
C LYS A 6 -22.20 -23.03 -0.32
N LYS A 7 -20.87 -22.90 -0.11
CA LYS A 7 -20.32 -22.10 0.99
C LYS A 7 -20.62 -20.60 0.85
N ARG A 8 -20.69 -20.06 -0.38
CA ARG A 8 -21.12 -18.67 -0.63
C ARG A 8 -22.59 -18.45 -0.31
N GLN A 9 -23.47 -19.34 -0.79
CA GLN A 9 -24.90 -19.30 -0.48
C GLN A 9 -25.15 -19.40 1.04
N ASN A 10 -24.43 -20.28 1.74
CA ASN A 10 -24.56 -20.41 3.20
C ASN A 10 -24.14 -19.14 3.94
N CYS A 11 -23.04 -18.48 3.56
CA CYS A 11 -22.63 -17.20 4.17
C CYS A 11 -23.68 -16.10 3.96
N LEU A 12 -24.25 -15.98 2.75
CA LEU A 12 -25.30 -15.00 2.47
C LEU A 12 -26.57 -15.30 3.29
N ARG A 13 -26.93 -16.58 3.43
CA ARG A 13 -28.07 -17.04 4.22
C ARG A 13 -27.88 -16.76 5.72
N GLU A 14 -26.68 -16.95 6.26
CA GLU A 14 -26.38 -16.60 7.65
C GLU A 14 -26.37 -15.09 7.91
N ASN A 15 -25.85 -14.29 6.98
CA ASN A 15 -25.89 -12.83 7.09
C ASN A 15 -27.34 -12.32 7.09
N SER A 16 -28.21 -12.88 6.24
CA SER A 16 -29.64 -12.59 6.25
C SER A 16 -30.28 -12.96 7.60
N LYS A 17 -29.96 -14.13 8.16
CA LYS A 17 -30.47 -14.54 9.49
C LYS A 17 -29.98 -13.62 10.61
N LYS A 18 -28.74 -13.13 10.55
CA LYS A 18 -28.21 -12.16 11.52
C LYS A 18 -28.93 -10.82 11.45
N LEU A 19 -29.25 -10.34 10.24
CA LEU A 19 -30.03 -9.13 10.02
C LEU A 19 -31.47 -9.28 10.54
N SER A 20 -32.12 -10.42 10.30
CA SER A 20 -33.48 -10.69 10.80
C SER A 20 -33.55 -10.85 12.32
N ARG A 21 -32.43 -11.20 12.98
CA ARG A 21 -32.33 -11.33 14.44
C ARG A 21 -32.04 -10.00 15.16
N MET A 22 -31.78 -8.92 14.41
CA MET A 22 -31.61 -7.60 15.02
C MET A 22 -32.98 -7.02 15.37
N THR A 23 -33.13 -6.53 16.60
CA THR A 23 -34.31 -5.78 17.02
C THR A 23 -34.38 -4.44 16.30
N VAL A 24 -35.59 -3.92 16.08
CA VAL A 24 -35.83 -2.64 15.39
C VAL A 24 -35.03 -1.49 16.02
N ALA A 25 -34.92 -1.45 17.35
CA ALA A 25 -34.13 -0.46 18.08
C ALA A 25 -32.63 -0.46 17.71
N LYS A 26 -32.03 -1.64 17.49
CA LYS A 26 -30.62 -1.75 17.09
C LYS A 26 -30.39 -1.32 15.64
N LEU A 27 -31.39 -1.47 14.77
CA LEU A 27 -31.33 -0.97 13.40
C LEU A 27 -31.38 0.56 13.40
N GLN A 28 -32.32 1.14 14.15
CA GLN A 28 -32.46 2.60 14.29
C GLN A 28 -31.21 3.26 14.89
N GLN A 29 -30.62 2.65 15.93
CA GLN A 29 -29.36 3.12 16.50
C GLN A 29 -28.21 3.12 15.47
N LYS A 30 -28.12 2.06 14.65
CA LYS A 30 -27.11 1.95 13.59
C LYS A 30 -27.30 3.00 12.50
N GLU A 31 -28.54 3.37 12.18
CA GLU A 31 -28.84 4.41 11.21
C GLU A 31 -28.49 5.81 11.74
N ASN A 32 -28.82 6.10 12.99
CA ASN A 32 -28.45 7.36 13.64
C ASN A 32 -26.93 7.56 13.65
N LEU A 33 -26.16 6.50 13.93
CA LEU A 33 -24.69 6.51 13.88
C LEU A 33 -24.12 6.61 12.44
N ARG A 34 -24.89 6.26 11.42
CA ARG A 34 -24.49 6.46 10.02
C ARG A 34 -24.78 7.88 9.54
N ALA A 35 -25.81 8.51 10.10
CA ALA A 35 -26.24 9.87 9.74
C ALA A 35 -25.50 10.97 10.51
N SER A 36 -24.77 10.63 11.57
CA SER A 36 -23.97 11.58 12.33
C SER A 36 -22.78 12.12 11.52
N SER A 37 -22.51 13.42 11.66
CA SER A 37 -21.39 14.11 11.00
C SER A 37 -20.03 13.49 11.34
N ASN A 38 -19.10 13.52 10.38
CA ASN A 38 -17.68 13.11 10.53
C ASN A 38 -17.40 11.61 10.79
N ILE A 39 -18.35 10.70 10.57
CA ILE A 39 -18.09 9.25 10.69
C ILE A 39 -17.76 8.64 9.32
N ALA A 40 -16.60 7.97 9.24
CA ALA A 40 -16.22 7.21 8.06
C ALA A 40 -17.12 5.98 7.89
N LEU A 41 -17.72 5.83 6.72
CA LEU A 41 -18.59 4.70 6.40
C LEU A 41 -17.78 3.39 6.25
N ILE A 42 -18.40 2.28 6.65
CA ILE A 42 -17.79 0.95 6.52
C ILE A 42 -17.60 0.61 5.03
N PRO A 43 -16.39 0.22 4.59
CA PRO A 43 -16.13 -0.17 3.20
C PRO A 43 -16.99 -1.36 2.74
N GLN A 44 -17.50 -1.30 1.50
CA GLN A 44 -18.41 -2.30 0.93
C GLN A 44 -17.82 -3.73 0.87
N ASN A 45 -16.49 -3.85 0.70
CA ASN A 45 -15.82 -5.13 0.61
C ASN A 45 -15.51 -5.79 1.97
N TRP A 46 -15.82 -5.13 3.09
CA TRP A 46 -15.61 -5.67 4.45
C TRP A 46 -16.39 -6.96 4.72
N SER A 47 -17.59 -7.07 4.13
CA SER A 47 -18.44 -8.27 4.25
C SER A 47 -18.12 -9.35 3.23
N LEU A 48 -17.25 -9.05 2.25
CA LEU A 48 -16.87 -9.99 1.21
C LEU A 48 -15.83 -10.96 1.74
N ARG A 49 -16.03 -12.26 1.46
CA ARG A 49 -15.10 -13.32 1.85
C ARG A 49 -13.83 -13.40 0.99
N ARG A 50 -13.66 -12.48 0.03
CA ARG A 50 -12.48 -12.39 -0.83
C ARG A 50 -11.46 -11.49 -0.13
N GLU A 51 -10.16 -11.77 -0.25
CA GLU A 51 -9.15 -10.85 0.29
C GLU A 51 -9.22 -9.50 -0.44
N TYR A 52 -8.99 -8.42 0.30
CA TYR A 52 -9.22 -7.02 -0.09
C TYR A 52 -8.71 -6.61 -1.48
N SER A 53 -7.61 -7.21 -1.94
CA SER A 53 -6.97 -6.89 -3.23
C SER A 53 -7.12 -7.96 -4.31
N GLN A 54 -7.88 -9.03 -4.10
CA GLN A 54 -7.99 -10.15 -5.04
C GLN A 54 -8.63 -9.74 -6.37
N ASP A 55 -9.64 -8.87 -6.33
CA ASP A 55 -10.32 -8.39 -7.54
C ASP A 55 -9.46 -7.39 -8.35
N LYS A 56 -8.28 -7.03 -7.83
CA LYS A 56 -7.28 -6.21 -8.54
C LYS A 56 -6.07 -7.03 -9.00
N ARG A 57 -6.00 -8.34 -8.70
CA ARG A 57 -4.93 -9.22 -9.18
C ARG A 57 -5.10 -9.43 -10.69
N GLY A 58 -4.05 -9.15 -11.46
CA GLY A 58 -4.05 -9.30 -12.92
C GLY A 58 -4.28 -8.01 -13.73
N ARG A 59 -4.62 -6.89 -13.08
CA ARG A 59 -4.49 -5.57 -13.71
C ARG A 59 -3.14 -4.99 -13.36
N GLU A 60 -2.35 -4.67 -14.38
CA GLU A 60 -1.11 -3.94 -14.19
C GLU A 60 -1.41 -2.56 -13.62
N ARG A 61 -0.91 -2.30 -12.42
CA ARG A 61 -0.97 -0.96 -11.85
C ARG A 61 -0.05 -0.08 -12.70
N LEU A 62 -0.60 1.01 -13.24
CA LEU A 62 0.20 2.02 -13.93
C LEU A 62 1.39 2.44 -13.06
N ALA A 63 2.53 2.66 -13.71
CA ALA A 63 3.70 3.19 -13.04
C ALA A 63 3.36 4.54 -12.39
N TRP A 64 3.99 4.82 -11.27
CA TRP A 64 3.78 6.08 -10.57
C TRP A 64 4.25 7.25 -11.44
N GLU A 65 3.32 8.12 -11.82
CA GLU A 65 3.66 9.38 -12.47
C GLU A 65 3.88 10.49 -11.45
N LEU A 66 4.94 11.26 -11.66
CA LEU A 66 5.19 12.43 -10.84
C LEU A 66 4.18 13.54 -11.20
N PRO A 67 3.63 14.25 -10.20
CA PRO A 67 2.86 15.46 -10.43
C PRO A 67 3.64 16.53 -11.22
N ASP A 68 2.93 17.37 -11.97
CA ASP A 68 3.52 18.28 -12.97
C ASP A 68 4.53 19.28 -12.40
N PHE A 69 4.31 19.77 -11.17
CA PHE A 69 5.26 20.67 -10.52
C PHE A 69 6.61 20.00 -10.21
N ILE A 70 6.64 18.69 -9.96
CA ILE A 70 7.88 17.95 -9.72
C ILE A 70 8.51 17.51 -11.05
N LYS A 71 7.69 17.16 -12.06
CA LYS A 71 8.19 16.88 -13.43
C LYS A 71 8.94 18.08 -14.00
N ARG A 72 8.45 19.31 -13.77
CA ARG A 72 9.09 20.57 -14.21
C ARG A 72 10.51 20.77 -13.68
N ILE A 73 10.82 20.26 -12.48
CA ILE A 73 12.17 20.33 -11.89
C ILE A 73 13.17 19.45 -12.68
N GLY A 74 12.69 18.55 -13.55
CA GLY A 74 13.55 17.71 -14.39
C GLY A 74 14.18 16.52 -13.66
N VAL A 75 13.67 16.17 -12.47
CA VAL A 75 14.20 15.07 -11.63
C VAL A 75 14.19 13.74 -12.38
N VAL A 76 13.19 13.49 -13.24
CA VAL A 76 13.10 12.28 -14.06
C VAL A 76 14.31 12.17 -14.99
N LYS A 77 14.68 13.26 -15.67
CA LYS A 77 15.82 13.29 -16.59
C LYS A 77 17.15 13.08 -15.87
N VAL A 78 17.34 13.79 -14.75
CA VAL A 78 18.58 13.67 -13.94
C VAL A 78 18.73 12.25 -13.39
N ARG A 79 17.65 11.64 -12.88
CA ARG A 79 17.69 10.25 -12.40
C ARG A 79 18.01 9.25 -13.50
N GLN A 80 17.49 9.45 -14.70
CA GLN A 80 17.79 8.60 -15.85
C GLN A 80 19.28 8.69 -16.24
N LEU A 81 19.82 9.90 -16.36
CA LEU A 81 21.25 10.12 -16.65
C LEU A 81 22.17 9.50 -15.58
N LEU A 82 21.80 9.62 -14.31
CA LEU A 82 22.54 8.99 -13.21
C LEU A 82 22.51 7.46 -13.28
N ARG A 83 21.35 6.87 -13.61
CA ARG A 83 21.20 5.42 -13.76
C ARG A 83 22.02 4.88 -14.92
N GLU A 84 22.02 5.56 -16.07
CA GLU A 84 22.87 5.21 -17.23
C GLU A 84 24.35 5.29 -16.87
N ARG A 85 24.76 6.36 -16.16
CA ARG A 85 26.14 6.51 -15.67
C ARG A 85 26.51 5.42 -14.66
N GLU A 86 25.59 4.91 -13.87
CA GLU A 86 25.83 3.79 -12.95
C GLU A 86 25.93 2.44 -13.68
N ASN A 87 25.06 2.18 -14.65
CA ASN A 87 25.10 0.95 -15.44
C ASN A 87 26.39 0.81 -16.26
N ARG A 88 26.99 1.94 -16.67
CA ARG A 88 28.30 1.95 -17.36
C ARG A 88 29.50 1.67 -16.45
N LYS A 89 29.34 1.69 -15.12
CA LYS A 89 30.46 1.47 -14.20
C LYS A 89 30.76 -0.02 -14.05
N THR A 90 32.03 -0.36 -14.11
CA THR A 90 32.48 -1.73 -13.85
C THR A 90 32.31 -2.11 -12.37
N LYS A 91 32.07 -3.40 -12.09
CA LYS A 91 31.93 -3.95 -10.72
C LYS A 91 33.11 -3.56 -9.82
N LYS A 92 34.34 -3.53 -10.35
CA LYS A 92 35.55 -3.10 -9.63
C LYS A 92 35.47 -1.66 -9.13
N VAL A 93 34.94 -0.73 -9.94
CA VAL A 93 34.78 0.68 -9.55
C VAL A 93 33.70 0.83 -8.48
N MET A 94 32.60 0.08 -8.60
CA MET A 94 31.53 0.09 -7.59
C MET A 94 32.03 -0.39 -6.22
N ILE A 95 32.74 -1.52 -6.17
CA ILE A 95 33.27 -2.10 -4.92
C ILE A 95 34.25 -1.13 -4.23
N ARG A 96 35.16 -0.49 -4.98
CA ARG A 96 36.09 0.51 -4.44
C ARG A 96 35.36 1.73 -3.86
N LYS A 97 34.32 2.22 -4.56
CA LYS A 97 33.51 3.35 -4.09
C LYS A 97 32.77 2.99 -2.80
N TRP A 98 32.15 1.81 -2.73
CA TRP A 98 31.48 1.30 -1.53
C TRP A 98 32.43 1.15 -0.35
N GLY A 99 33.66 0.64 -0.56
CA GLY A 99 34.69 0.55 0.47
C GLY A 99 35.06 1.92 1.05
N ARG A 100 35.28 2.94 0.20
CA ARG A 100 35.57 4.31 0.64
C ARG A 100 34.39 4.96 1.39
N LEU A 101 33.16 4.75 0.93
CA LEU A 101 31.96 5.26 1.61
C LEU A 101 31.78 4.64 3.01
N LYS A 102 32.07 3.34 3.16
CA LYS A 102 32.00 2.63 4.43
C LYS A 102 33.08 3.09 5.43
N LEU A 103 34.28 3.43 4.93
CA LEU A 103 35.32 4.07 5.74
C LEU A 103 34.89 5.47 6.19
N ARG A 104 34.35 6.29 5.28
CA ARG A 104 33.89 7.65 5.60
C ARG A 104 32.78 7.69 6.65
N SER A 105 31.83 6.75 6.60
CA SER A 105 30.76 6.66 7.60
C SER A 105 31.21 6.12 8.96
N ARG A 106 32.33 5.37 9.02
CA ARG A 106 32.97 4.98 10.28
C ARG A 106 33.69 6.17 10.93
N ILE A 107 34.46 6.93 10.14
CA ILE A 107 35.22 8.10 10.62
C ILE A 107 34.28 9.19 11.17
N SER A 108 33.12 9.42 10.56
CA SER A 108 32.13 10.39 11.06
C SER A 108 31.44 9.96 12.36
N LYS A 109 31.43 8.66 12.68
CA LYS A 109 30.86 8.12 13.92
C LYS A 109 31.86 8.14 15.07
N THR A 110 33.14 7.90 14.79
CA THR A 110 34.23 7.93 15.79
C THR A 110 34.64 9.35 16.18
N SER A 111 34.43 10.34 15.30
CA SER A 111 34.68 11.76 15.59
C SER A 111 33.56 12.47 16.36
N LYS A 112 32.42 11.82 16.59
CA LYS A 112 31.30 12.34 17.39
C LYS A 112 31.46 12.07 18.90
N VAL A 113 32.51 11.36 19.32
CA VAL A 113 32.86 11.13 20.74
C VAL A 113 34.21 11.78 21.01
N ARG A 114 34.21 13.11 21.08
CA ARG A 114 35.32 13.88 21.62
C ARG A 114 34.88 15.30 21.98
N PHE A 115 33.93 15.40 22.91
CA PHE A 115 33.71 16.53 23.82
C PHE A 115 32.97 15.97 25.04
#